data_AF-A0A5J4UVF7-F1
#
_entry.id   AF-A0A5J4UVF7-F1
#
_cell.length_a   1.000
_cell.length_b   1.000
_cell.length_c   1.000
_cell.angle_alpha   90.00
_cell.angle_beta   90.00
_cell.angle_gamma   90.00
#
_symmetry.space_group_name_H-M   'P 1'
#
loop_
_entity.id
_entity.type
_entity.pdbx_description
1 polymer ?
#
loop_
_entity_poly.entity_id
_entity_poly.type
_entity_poly.pdbx_seq_one_letter_code
_entity_poly.pdbx_strand_id
1 'polypeptide(L)'
;MSDQINMNEEDLELPTSKTLLKRHKSLSGQYISLQNISYGFDIPCQMDLKLGRVQETEYSTKEHADHQLDKCLASTSAKLAFRINGLACIH
;
A
#
# COMPACT_ATOMS: atom_id res chain seq x y z
N MET A 1 -12.84 32.22 40.51
CA MET A 1 -13.73 31.87 39.40
C MET A 1 -12.86 31.17 38.39
N SER A 2 -12.93 29.85 38.39
CA SER A 2 -12.03 28.99 37.62
C SER A 2 -12.82 28.49 36.42
N ASP A 3 -12.34 28.82 35.23
CA ASP A 3 -12.95 28.39 33.97
C ASP A 3 -12.83 26.88 33.83
N GLN A 4 -13.99 26.21 33.77
CA GLN A 4 -14.07 24.81 33.43
C GLN A 4 -13.97 24.69 31.91
N ILE A 5 -12.87 24.09 31.43
CA ILE A 5 -12.76 23.63 30.06
C ILE A 5 -13.67 22.40 29.95
N ASN A 6 -14.85 22.61 29.34
CA ASN A 6 -15.76 21.54 28.96
C ASN A 6 -15.14 20.81 27.76
N MET A 7 -14.50 19.67 28.03
CA MET A 7 -14.04 18.75 26.99
C MET A 7 -15.27 18.07 26.39
N ASN A 8 -15.79 18.60 25.29
CA ASN A 8 -16.87 17.96 24.53
C ASN A 8 -16.33 16.67 23.92
N GLU A 9 -17.03 15.56 24.14
CA GLU A 9 -16.78 14.22 23.55
C GLU A 9 -17.08 14.15 22.03
N GLU A 10 -16.88 15.23 21.27
CA GLU A 10 -17.28 15.34 19.85
C GLU A 10 -16.14 15.22 18.82
N ASP A 11 -14.91 14.92 19.23
CA ASP A 11 -13.77 14.81 18.29
C ASP A 11 -13.41 13.37 17.88
N LEU A 12 -14.29 12.39 18.13
CA LEU A 12 -14.12 11.02 17.65
C LEU A 12 -15.13 10.62 16.57
N GLU A 13 -15.58 11.56 15.74
CA GLU A 13 -16.20 11.20 14.47
C GLU A 13 -15.13 10.69 13.49
N LEU A 14 -14.89 9.37 13.55
CA LEU A 14 -14.37 8.62 12.41
C LEU A 14 -15.15 9.08 11.17
N PRO A 15 -14.48 9.52 10.09
CA PRO A 15 -15.18 10.02 8.92
C PRO A 15 -16.08 8.90 8.38
N THR A 16 -17.38 9.05 8.66
CA THR A 16 -18.42 8.11 8.26
C THR A 16 -18.25 7.83 6.78
N SER A 17 -18.24 6.55 6.38
CA SER A 17 -17.92 6.02 5.04
C SER A 17 -18.58 6.68 3.82
N LYS A 18 -19.44 7.68 4.01
CA LYS A 18 -20.17 8.44 2.99
C LYS A 18 -19.31 9.50 2.28
N THR A 19 -18.25 10.04 2.89
CA THR A 19 -17.43 11.12 2.26
C THR A 19 -16.30 10.62 1.35
N LEU A 20 -15.93 9.33 1.40
CA LEU A 20 -14.88 8.75 0.53
C LEU A 20 -15.41 8.04 -0.72
N LEU A 21 -16.73 7.86 -0.86
CA LEU A 21 -17.31 7.46 -2.15
C LEU A 21 -17.51 8.69 -3.05
N LYS A 22 -16.40 9.27 -3.53
CA LYS A 22 -16.46 9.91 -4.85
C LYS A 22 -16.85 8.79 -5.81
N ARG A 23 -18.15 8.74 -6.17
CA ARG A 23 -18.68 7.86 -7.21
C ARG A 23 -17.77 7.98 -8.42
N HIS A 24 -16.86 7.02 -8.58
CA HIS A 24 -16.22 6.78 -9.86
C HIS A 24 -17.37 6.60 -10.85
N LYS A 25 -17.34 7.35 -11.97
CA LYS A 25 -18.12 7.00 -13.17
C LYS A 25 -18.05 5.48 -13.29
N SER A 26 -19.21 4.82 -13.39
CA SER A 26 -19.33 3.37 -13.55
C SER A 26 -18.28 2.86 -14.55
N LEU A 27 -17.13 2.45 -14.03
CA LEU A 27 -16.10 1.79 -14.81
C LEU A 27 -16.61 0.36 -14.89
N SER A 28 -16.94 -0.08 -16.10
CA SER A 28 -17.33 -1.45 -16.41
C SER A 28 -16.13 -2.39 -16.24
N GLY A 29 -15.65 -2.54 -15.01
CA GLY A 29 -14.46 -3.31 -14.64
C GLY A 29 -14.74 -4.24 -13.47
N GLN A 30 -13.92 -5.27 -13.33
CA GLN A 30 -13.91 -6.13 -12.15
C GLN A 30 -13.04 -5.49 -11.07
N TYR A 31 -13.53 -5.50 -9.83
CA TYR A 31 -12.86 -4.91 -8.67
C TYR A 31 -12.74 -5.93 -7.56
N ILE A 32 -11.64 -5.85 -6.80
CA ILE A 32 -11.44 -6.63 -5.59
C ILE A 32 -11.56 -5.67 -4.41
N SER A 33 -12.46 -5.96 -3.48
CA SER A 33 -12.58 -5.22 -2.21
C SER A 33 -11.63 -5.82 -1.19
N LEU A 34 -10.73 -5.00 -0.64
CA LEU A 34 -9.71 -5.41 0.34
C LEU A 34 -9.75 -4.47 1.55
N GLN A 35 -9.29 -4.98 2.69
CA GLN A 35 -9.12 -4.17 3.90
C GLN A 35 -8.01 -3.12 3.68
N ASN A 36 -8.23 -1.91 4.19
CA ASN A 36 -7.18 -0.91 4.26
C ASN A 36 -6.22 -1.21 5.43
N ILE A 37 -4.99 -1.62 5.11
CA ILE A 37 -3.97 -1.99 6.10
C ILE A 37 -3.33 -0.79 6.81
N SER A 38 -3.49 0.44 6.28
CA SER A 38 -2.99 1.65 6.92
C SER A 38 -4.09 2.44 7.65
N TYR A 39 -5.29 1.88 7.74
CA TYR A 39 -6.37 2.51 8.48
C TYR A 39 -6.04 2.61 9.97
N GLY A 40 -6.19 3.81 10.56
CA GLY A 40 -5.91 4.07 11.97
C GLY A 40 -4.46 4.46 12.29
N PHE A 41 -3.58 4.59 11.29
CA PHE A 41 -2.25 5.18 11.48
C PHE A 41 -2.31 6.68 11.21
N ASP A 42 -1.87 7.50 12.16
CA ASP A 42 -1.81 8.96 12.00
C ASP A 42 -0.76 9.38 10.96
N ILE A 43 0.39 8.71 10.96
CA ILE A 43 1.51 8.92 10.04
C ILE A 43 2.01 7.55 9.58
N PRO A 44 1.38 6.94 8.55
CA PRO A 44 1.81 5.62 8.07
C PRO A 44 3.17 5.71 7.37
N CYS A 45 4.07 4.80 7.73
CA CYS A 45 5.34 4.56 7.04
C CYS A 45 5.27 3.16 6.41
N GLN A 46 5.39 3.08 5.09
CA GLN A 46 5.18 1.86 4.32
C GLN A 46 6.48 1.42 3.66
N MET A 47 6.82 0.13 3.81
CA MET A 47 7.96 -0.48 3.14
C MET A 47 7.49 -1.71 2.36
N ASP A 48 7.68 -1.66 1.04
CA ASP A 48 7.36 -2.77 0.16
C ASP A 48 8.58 -3.65 -0.07
N LEU A 49 8.43 -4.94 0.23
CA LEU A 49 9.41 -5.96 -0.07
C LEU A 49 8.91 -6.85 -1.20
N LYS A 50 9.74 -7.04 -2.21
CA LYS A 50 9.53 -8.05 -3.23
C LYS A 50 10.24 -9.33 -2.82
N LEU A 51 9.48 -10.40 -2.67
CA LEU A 51 9.97 -11.70 -2.23
C LEU A 51 10.26 -12.62 -3.44
N GLY A 52 11.06 -13.66 -3.21
CA GLY A 52 11.46 -14.65 -4.20
C GLY A 52 12.82 -14.37 -4.86
N ARG A 53 13.50 -15.44 -5.27
CA ARG A 53 14.76 -15.37 -6.05
C ARG A 53 14.53 -15.15 -7.54
N VAL A 54 13.36 -15.55 -8.01
CA VAL A 54 12.89 -15.60 -9.40
C VAL A 54 11.50 -14.95 -9.41
N GLN A 55 11.22 -14.08 -10.39
CA GLN A 55 9.99 -13.26 -10.38
C GLN A 55 9.26 -13.19 -11.73
N GLU A 56 9.83 -13.79 -12.74
CA GLU A 56 9.12 -14.21 -13.93
C GLU A 56 8.15 -15.35 -13.60
N THR A 57 7.02 -15.37 -14.31
CA THR A 57 6.06 -16.47 -14.27
C THR A 57 6.00 -17.14 -15.62
N GLU A 58 5.51 -18.39 -15.68
CA GLU A 58 5.32 -19.13 -16.94
C GLU A 58 4.36 -18.42 -17.92
N TYR A 59 3.49 -17.54 -17.41
CA TYR A 59 2.57 -16.73 -18.20
C TYR A 59 3.18 -15.41 -18.69
N SER A 60 4.42 -15.11 -18.32
CA SER A 60 5.10 -13.87 -18.71
C SER A 60 5.56 -13.95 -20.18
N THR A 61 5.42 -12.83 -20.91
CA THR A 61 6.07 -12.71 -22.22
C THR A 61 7.59 -12.77 -22.03
N LYS A 62 8.32 -13.18 -23.07
CA LYS A 62 9.78 -13.29 -23.02
C LYS A 62 10.45 -11.98 -22.58
N GLU A 63 10.03 -10.85 -23.16
CA GLU A 63 10.56 -9.54 -22.80
C GLU A 63 10.34 -9.19 -21.32
N HIS A 64 9.15 -9.48 -20.79
CA HIS A 64 8.87 -9.25 -19.38
C HIS A 64 9.67 -10.19 -18.48
N ALA A 65 9.83 -11.46 -18.87
CA ALA A 65 10.63 -12.42 -18.13
C ALA A 65 12.10 -11.97 -18.03
N ASP A 66 12.70 -11.61 -19.17
CA ASP A 66 14.10 -11.14 -19.25
C ASP A 66 14.30 -9.90 -18.35
N HIS A 67 13.39 -8.94 -18.39
CA HIS A 67 13.47 -7.75 -17.55
C HIS A 67 13.29 -8.03 -16.04
N GLN A 68 12.48 -9.02 -15.64
CA GLN A 68 12.39 -9.42 -14.23
C GLN A 68 13.64 -10.17 -13.77
N LEU A 69 14.22 -10.99 -14.65
CA LEU A 69 15.48 -11.67 -14.40
C LEU A 69 16.61 -10.66 -14.17
N ASP A 70 16.74 -9.64 -15.02
CA ASP A 70 17.72 -8.57 -14.87
C ASP A 70 17.59 -7.87 -13.50
N LYS A 71 16.35 -7.59 -13.06
CA LYS A 71 16.09 -7.03 -11.72
C LYS A 71 16.49 -7.97 -10.60
N CYS A 72 16.28 -9.27 -10.75
CA CYS A 72 16.63 -10.26 -9.73
C CYS A 72 18.15 -10.37 -9.60
N LEU A 73 18.87 -10.34 -10.73
CA LEU A 73 20.34 -10.40 -10.78
C LEU A 73 20.99 -9.10 -10.28
N ALA A 74 20.42 -7.95 -10.60
CA ALA A 74 20.94 -6.63 -10.18
C ALA A 74 20.60 -6.25 -8.72
N SER A 75 19.83 -7.08 -8.02
CA SER A 75 19.37 -6.80 -6.65
C SER A 75 19.80 -7.88 -5.66
N THR A 76 19.33 -7.75 -4.41
CA THR A 76 19.49 -8.78 -3.38
C THR A 76 18.63 -10.02 -3.63
N SER A 77 17.69 -10.00 -4.60
CA SER A 77 16.71 -11.07 -4.79
C SER A 77 17.37 -12.42 -5.09
N ALA A 78 18.33 -12.47 -6.02
CA ALA A 78 19.00 -13.73 -6.39
C ALA A 78 19.73 -14.39 -5.21
N LYS A 79 20.25 -13.58 -4.26
CA LYS A 79 21.06 -14.06 -3.13
C LYS A 79 20.22 -14.28 -1.86
N LEU A 80 19.41 -13.29 -1.49
CA LEU A 80 18.67 -13.24 -0.23
C LEU A 80 17.19 -13.59 -0.38
N ALA A 81 16.70 -13.83 -1.59
CA ALA A 81 15.29 -14.10 -1.89
C ALA A 81 14.33 -12.96 -1.52
N PHE A 82 14.84 -11.74 -1.32
CA PHE A 82 14.02 -10.54 -1.24
C PHE A 82 14.81 -9.31 -1.72
N ARG A 83 14.08 -8.24 -2.06
CA ARG A 83 14.63 -6.88 -2.23
C ARG A 83 13.64 -5.82 -1.78
N ILE A 84 14.15 -4.65 -1.38
CA ILE A 84 13.33 -3.46 -1.15
C ILE A 84 12.81 -2.96 -2.50
N ASN A 85 11.50 -2.76 -2.59
CA ASN A 85 10.80 -2.28 -3.78
C ASN A 85 10.33 -0.82 -3.64
N GLY A 86 10.05 -0.38 -2.42
CA GLY A 86 9.65 0.99 -2.13
C GLY A 86 9.64 1.28 -0.64
N LEU A 87 9.78 2.57 -0.30
CA LEU A 87 9.64 3.11 1.05
C LEU A 87 8.91 4.45 0.95
N ALA A 88 7.86 4.65 1.74
CA ALA A 88 7.11 5.89 1.82
C ALA A 88 6.89 6.25 3.28
N CYS A 89 7.62 7.26 3.76
CA CYS A 89 7.58 7.75 5.13
C CYS A 89 7.74 9.28 5.08
N ILE A 90 7.13 9.99 6.03
CA ILE A 90 7.32 11.45 6.17
C ILE A 90 8.73 11.70 6.74
N HIS A 91 9.45 12.66 6.17
CA HIS A 91 10.80 13.06 6.58
C HIS A 91 10.76 14.33 7.42
#